data_AF-A0A1U9NR55-F1
#
_entry.id   AF-A0A1U9NR55-F1
#
_cell.length_a   1.000
_cell.length_b   1.000
_cell.length_c   1.000
_cell.angle_alpha   90.00
_cell.angle_beta   90.00
_cell.angle_gamma   90.00
#
_symmetry.space_group_name_H-M   'P 1'
#
loop_
_entity.id
_entity.type
_entity.pdbx_description
1 polymer ?
#
loop_
_entity_poly.entity_id
_entity_poly.type
_entity_poly.pdbx_seq_one_letter_code
_entity_poly.pdbx_strand_id
1 'polypeptide(L)'
;MRLWTPHLAVRRTWTVELRPQPHGPQLACPQCGPATACVRGATARSAALAHLAGHARTDALPRHLRTCQCHERGCRWHPRHRGCGGPIVLVLARERGGRLWRLADVCANCAAATHDAAVVPESQADTPTARSRRRRSPAPAGLGLHERIRDMLSYLATALPPSVSPQARLLALQCALRADRYGGVRVPAGLLRGMHLAGGKSGAWQELEQQLWLRHAPVPSGGHKAQLLDATVLTQAPGRTLRAQAADLALRAAYSPATRAQPAAVRLTAVALAPHLAPGDACGSVDLADFARLCALSEDRLREAVMTLESTSALSDWSLHLSAEELHWRSAAAGIPSRRS
;
A
#
# COMPACT_ATOMS: atom_id res chain seq x y z
N MET A 1 -53.24 19.90 10.84
CA MET A 1 -52.47 18.97 11.69
C MET A 1 -51.99 17.82 10.80
N ARG A 2 -50.74 17.85 10.32
CA ARG A 2 -50.16 16.74 9.55
C ARG A 2 -49.23 15.97 10.47
N LEU A 3 -49.56 14.71 10.69
CA LEU A 3 -48.82 13.78 11.54
C LEU A 3 -47.44 13.57 10.93
N TRP A 4 -46.42 14.17 11.56
CA TRP A 4 -45.02 13.90 11.26
C TRP A 4 -44.71 12.54 11.88
N THR A 5 -44.84 11.46 11.10
CA THR A 5 -44.21 10.20 11.47
C THR A 5 -42.70 10.48 11.50
N PRO A 6 -42.01 10.31 12.64
CA PRO A 6 -40.57 10.31 12.64
C PRO A 6 -40.17 9.05 11.88
N HIS A 7 -40.10 9.14 10.55
CA HIS A 7 -39.28 8.22 9.78
C HIS A 7 -37.93 8.32 10.47
N LEU A 8 -37.55 7.27 11.19
CA LEU A 8 -36.20 7.06 11.69
C LEU A 8 -35.31 7.27 10.48
N ALA A 9 -34.77 8.48 10.35
CA ALA A 9 -33.94 8.85 9.23
C ALA A 9 -32.69 8.01 9.41
N VAL A 10 -32.66 6.87 8.71
CA VAL A 10 -31.51 5.98 8.69
C VAL A 10 -30.38 6.82 8.14
N ARG A 11 -29.51 7.28 9.03
CA ARG A 11 -28.37 8.12 8.67
C ARG A 11 -27.41 7.26 7.85
N ARG A 12 -27.57 7.30 6.53
CA ARG A 12 -26.70 6.64 5.55
C ARG A 12 -25.48 7.50 5.28
N THR A 13 -24.78 7.83 6.36
CA THR A 13 -23.51 8.55 6.34
C THR A 13 -22.53 7.78 7.19
N TRP A 14 -21.51 7.24 6.56
CA TRP A 14 -20.43 6.51 7.22
C TRP A 14 -19.14 7.30 7.03
N THR A 15 -18.39 7.46 8.10
CA THR A 15 -17.12 8.17 8.08
C THR A 15 -16.05 7.30 8.69
N VAL A 16 -14.91 7.20 8.01
CA VAL A 16 -13.74 6.52 8.54
C VAL A 16 -12.56 7.48 8.54
N GLU A 17 -11.84 7.50 9.65
CA GLU A 17 -10.63 8.30 9.81
C GLU A 17 -9.41 7.38 9.78
N LEU A 18 -8.43 7.71 8.94
CA LEU A 18 -7.12 7.07 8.92
C LEU A 18 -6.20 7.86 9.85
N ARG A 19 -5.96 7.29 11.04
CA ARG A 19 -5.06 7.85 12.05
C ARG A 19 -3.67 7.27 11.87
N PRO A 20 -2.63 8.10 11.72
CA PRO A 20 -1.26 7.60 11.72
C PRO A 20 -0.96 7.01 13.11
N GLN A 21 -0.57 5.74 13.16
CA GLN A 21 -0.13 5.06 14.39
C GLN A 21 1.26 4.42 14.17
N PRO A 22 2.02 4.17 15.25
CA PRO A 22 3.36 3.59 15.17
C PRO A 22 3.42 2.23 14.46
N HIS A 23 2.28 1.52 14.36
CA HIS A 23 2.14 0.20 13.74
C HIS A 23 1.38 0.23 12.42
N GLY A 24 1.30 1.40 11.77
CA GLY A 24 0.58 1.64 10.51
C GLY A 24 -0.67 2.48 10.71
N PRO A 25 -1.29 2.96 9.62
CA PRO A 25 -2.51 3.75 9.70
C PRO A 25 -3.64 2.89 10.30
N GLN A 26 -4.15 3.34 11.45
CA GLN A 26 -5.31 2.74 12.09
C GLN A 26 -6.57 3.38 11.50
N LEU A 27 -7.50 2.52 11.07
CA LEU A 27 -8.83 2.95 10.70
C LEU A 27 -9.63 3.17 11.99
N ALA A 28 -10.21 4.34 12.17
CA ALA A 28 -11.16 4.64 13.24
C ALA A 28 -12.55 4.88 12.61
N CYS A 29 -13.51 4.03 12.97
CA CYS A 29 -14.90 4.18 12.57
C CYS A 29 -15.77 4.44 13.83
N PRO A 30 -16.52 5.55 13.90
CA PRO A 30 -17.37 5.85 15.05
C PRO A 30 -18.51 4.84 15.22
N GLN A 31 -18.92 4.14 14.15
CA GLN A 31 -19.99 3.15 14.19
C GLN A 31 -19.54 1.74 14.61
N CYS A 32 -18.25 1.42 14.45
CA CYS A 32 -17.69 0.10 14.79
C CYS A 32 -16.92 0.09 16.13
N GLY A 33 -16.71 1.26 16.76
CA GLY A 33 -15.94 1.41 17.99
C GLY A 33 -14.40 1.40 17.79
N PRO A 34 -13.60 1.64 18.85
CA PRO A 34 -12.15 1.83 18.76
C PRO A 34 -11.33 0.58 18.38
N ALA A 35 -12.00 -0.57 18.19
CA ALA A 35 -11.39 -1.83 17.81
C ALA A 35 -11.25 -2.02 16.28
N THR A 36 -11.33 -0.96 15.49
CA THR A 36 -11.25 -1.07 14.02
C THR A 36 -9.84 -1.46 13.56
N ALA A 37 -9.83 -2.48 12.71
CA ALA A 37 -8.69 -3.30 12.29
C ALA A 37 -7.41 -2.52 11.96
N CYS A 38 -6.27 -3.06 12.37
CA CYS A 38 -5.02 -2.82 11.65
C CYS A 38 -5.23 -3.23 10.20
N VAL A 39 -4.98 -2.30 9.29
CA VAL A 39 -5.02 -2.54 7.86
C VAL A 39 -3.93 -3.56 7.52
N ARG A 40 -4.31 -4.81 7.27
CA ARG A 40 -3.40 -5.90 6.87
C ARG A 40 -3.56 -6.18 5.38
N GLY A 41 -2.47 -6.15 4.63
CA GLY A 41 -2.40 -6.58 3.22
C GLY A 41 -3.02 -5.63 2.19
N ALA A 42 -3.98 -4.79 2.58
CA ALA A 42 -4.62 -3.74 1.79
C ALA A 42 -3.92 -2.38 2.01
N THR A 43 -4.01 -1.41 1.08
CA THR A 43 -3.60 -0.03 1.38
C THR A 43 -4.55 0.58 2.41
N ALA A 44 -4.11 1.57 3.18
CA ALA A 44 -4.96 2.27 4.15
C ALA A 44 -6.26 2.78 3.51
N ARG A 45 -6.14 3.23 2.26
CA ARG A 45 -7.25 3.62 1.39
C ARG A 45 -8.16 2.44 1.06
N SER A 46 -7.64 1.33 0.53
CA SER A 46 -8.52 0.21 0.15
C SER A 46 -9.17 -0.46 1.37
N ALA A 47 -8.55 -0.43 2.54
CA ALA A 47 -9.18 -0.83 3.78
C ALA A 47 -10.28 0.14 4.23
N ALA A 48 -10.07 1.45 4.10
CA ALA A 48 -11.12 2.46 4.31
C ALA A 48 -12.32 2.23 3.38
N LEU A 49 -12.05 2.01 2.08
CA LEU A 49 -13.09 1.75 1.09
C LEU A 49 -13.81 0.43 1.32
N ALA A 50 -13.10 -0.65 1.61
CA ALA A 50 -13.69 -1.95 1.90
C ALA A 50 -14.56 -1.91 3.16
N HIS A 51 -14.13 -1.18 4.19
CA HIS A 51 -14.90 -0.98 5.42
C HIS A 51 -16.17 -0.16 5.17
N LEU A 52 -16.06 0.97 4.46
CA LEU A 52 -17.21 1.79 4.05
C LEU A 52 -18.19 1.00 3.16
N ALA A 53 -17.68 0.18 2.25
CA ALA A 53 -18.50 -0.70 1.41
C ALA A 53 -19.21 -1.79 2.24
N GLY A 54 -18.58 -2.29 3.32
CA GLY A 54 -19.20 -3.20 4.26
C GLY A 54 -20.42 -2.60 4.95
N HIS A 55 -20.30 -1.35 5.41
CA HIS A 55 -21.42 -0.58 5.94
C HIS A 55 -22.53 -0.36 4.91
N ALA A 56 -22.19 0.13 3.71
CA ALA A 56 -23.17 0.40 2.66
C ALA A 56 -23.99 -0.83 2.25
N ARG A 57 -23.36 -2.01 2.25
CA ARG A 57 -24.03 -3.30 1.97
C ARG A 57 -24.91 -3.78 3.12
N THR A 58 -24.45 -3.61 4.36
CA THR A 58 -25.19 -4.06 5.56
C THR A 58 -26.44 -3.22 5.78
N ASP A 59 -26.32 -1.92 5.55
CA ASP A 59 -27.42 -0.99 5.77
C ASP A 59 -28.31 -0.84 4.53
N ALA A 60 -28.11 -1.63 3.46
CA ALA A 60 -28.70 -1.47 2.12
C ALA A 60 -30.18 -1.03 2.15
N LEU A 61 -30.47 0.09 1.47
CA LEU A 61 -31.79 0.71 1.45
C LEU A 61 -32.26 0.90 0.00
N PRO A 62 -33.52 0.58 -0.32
CA PRO A 62 -34.11 0.85 -1.63
C PRO A 62 -33.99 2.34 -2.01
N ARG A 63 -33.72 2.63 -3.29
CA ARG A 63 -33.50 4.00 -3.79
C ARG A 63 -34.63 4.97 -3.40
N HIS A 64 -35.88 4.52 -3.44
CA HIS A 64 -37.06 5.33 -3.13
C HIS A 64 -37.18 5.71 -1.64
N LEU A 65 -36.42 5.07 -0.76
CA LEU A 65 -36.36 5.39 0.68
C LEU A 65 -35.11 6.20 1.05
N ARG A 66 -34.20 6.43 0.10
CA ARG A 66 -32.99 7.21 0.36
C ARG A 66 -33.30 8.69 0.28
N THR A 67 -32.77 9.43 1.25
CA THR A 67 -32.83 10.89 1.28
C THR A 67 -31.42 11.44 1.22
N CYS A 68 -31.27 12.64 0.67
CA CYS A 68 -30.00 13.34 0.66
C CYS A 68 -29.55 13.57 2.10
N GLN A 69 -28.35 13.15 2.49
CA GLN A 69 -27.89 13.31 3.86
C GLN A 69 -27.32 14.72 4.14
N CYS A 70 -27.47 15.66 3.19
CA CYS A 70 -26.98 17.04 3.31
C CYS A 70 -27.57 17.79 4.52
N HIS A 71 -28.79 17.47 4.97
CA HIS A 71 -29.74 18.49 5.45
C HIS A 71 -29.33 19.44 6.62
N GLU A 72 -29.43 20.73 6.30
CA GLU A 72 -29.99 21.88 7.06
C GLU A 72 -29.45 22.23 8.46
N ARG A 73 -28.25 22.81 8.49
CA ARG A 73 -27.85 24.02 9.27
C ARG A 73 -26.41 24.44 8.91
N GLY A 74 -26.13 24.50 7.61
CA GLY A 74 -24.80 24.81 7.06
C GLY A 74 -24.02 23.57 6.71
N CYS A 75 -24.44 22.86 5.65
CA CYS A 75 -23.71 21.73 5.07
C CYS A 75 -22.25 22.12 4.88
N ARG A 76 -21.36 21.65 5.75
CA ARG A 76 -19.92 21.88 5.64
C ARG A 76 -19.28 21.03 4.54
N TRP A 77 -20.09 20.24 3.84
CA TRP A 77 -19.66 19.24 2.86
C TRP A 77 -19.34 19.86 1.51
N HIS A 78 -20.05 20.93 1.15
CA HIS A 78 -19.89 21.64 -0.12
C HIS A 78 -20.09 23.14 0.08
N PRO A 79 -19.52 23.98 -0.80
CA PRO A 79 -19.86 25.40 -0.86
C PRO A 79 -21.38 25.63 -1.08
N ARG A 80 -21.83 26.88 -0.90
CA ARG A 80 -23.23 27.25 -1.19
C ARG A 80 -23.53 27.03 -2.67
N HIS A 81 -24.62 26.30 -2.96
CA HIS A 81 -25.16 26.09 -4.31
C HIS A 81 -26.69 26.21 -4.28
N ARG A 82 -27.35 26.01 -5.43
CA ARG A 82 -28.79 26.28 -5.64
C ARG A 82 -29.77 25.38 -4.85
N GLY A 83 -29.27 24.46 -4.02
CA GLY A 83 -30.06 23.62 -3.11
C GLY A 83 -30.02 22.13 -3.46
N CYS A 84 -30.41 21.28 -2.51
CA CYS A 84 -30.40 19.82 -2.71
C CYS A 84 -31.49 19.43 -3.75
N GLY A 85 -31.10 18.73 -4.83
CA GLY A 85 -31.98 18.33 -5.95
C GLY A 85 -31.33 17.31 -6.89
N GLY A 86 -32.16 16.60 -7.66
CA GLY A 86 -31.73 15.49 -8.54
C GLY A 86 -31.78 14.12 -7.86
N PRO A 87 -31.44 13.03 -8.58
CA PRO A 87 -31.47 11.68 -8.05
C PRO A 87 -30.49 11.51 -6.88
N ILE A 88 -30.85 10.69 -5.91
CA ILE A 88 -29.95 10.32 -4.80
C ILE A 88 -28.95 9.29 -5.30
N VAL A 89 -27.68 9.60 -5.11
CA VAL A 89 -26.53 8.78 -5.48
C VAL A 89 -25.67 8.53 -4.26
N LEU A 90 -24.94 7.41 -4.28
CA LEU A 90 -23.94 7.11 -3.27
C LEU A 90 -22.64 7.84 -3.64
N VAL A 91 -22.17 8.71 -2.75
CA VAL A 91 -20.97 9.52 -2.98
C VAL A 91 -19.91 9.20 -1.95
N LEU A 92 -18.70 8.97 -2.45
CA LEU A 92 -17.50 8.88 -1.66
C LEU A 92 -16.76 10.21 -1.71
N ALA A 93 -16.59 10.87 -0.58
CA ALA A 93 -15.83 12.12 -0.46
C ALA A 93 -14.55 11.89 0.34
N ARG A 94 -13.45 12.46 -0.15
CA ARG A 94 -12.14 12.48 0.50
C ARG A 94 -11.97 13.84 1.17
N GLU A 95 -11.68 13.84 2.47
CA GLU A 95 -11.55 15.08 3.27
C GLU A 95 -10.20 15.14 3.99
N ARG A 96 -9.78 16.37 4.36
CA ARG A 96 -8.54 16.64 5.12
C ARG A 96 -7.30 15.95 4.51
N GLY A 97 -7.13 16.06 3.19
CA GLY A 97 -6.01 15.45 2.48
C GLY A 97 -6.06 13.92 2.37
N GLY A 98 -7.21 13.29 2.64
CA GLY A 98 -7.37 11.81 2.62
C GLY A 98 -7.26 11.12 3.97
N ARG A 99 -7.22 11.89 5.06
CA ARG A 99 -7.29 11.35 6.42
C ARG A 99 -8.71 10.99 6.83
N LEU A 100 -9.70 11.61 6.21
CA LEU A 100 -11.11 11.31 6.48
C LEU A 100 -11.78 10.91 5.17
N TRP A 101 -12.46 9.78 5.18
CA TRP A 101 -13.26 9.30 4.06
C TRP A 101 -14.71 9.23 4.50
N ARG A 102 -15.60 9.81 3.70
CA ARG A 102 -17.03 9.77 3.94
C ARG A 102 -17.71 9.06 2.78
N LEU A 103 -18.59 8.13 3.09
CA LEU A 103 -19.54 7.57 2.16
C LEU A 103 -20.93 8.00 2.60
N ALA A 104 -21.68 8.64 1.72
CA ALA A 104 -23.02 9.13 2.04
C ALA A 104 -23.95 9.10 0.83
N ASP A 105 -25.25 8.93 1.10
CA ASP A 105 -26.27 9.21 0.11
C ASP A 105 -26.45 10.73 -0.02
N VAL A 106 -26.25 11.28 -1.22
CA VAL A 106 -26.48 12.70 -1.52
C VAL A 106 -27.15 12.84 -2.88
N CYS A 107 -27.86 13.95 -3.08
CA CYS A 107 -28.42 14.25 -4.39
C CYS A 107 -27.33 14.59 -5.41
N ALA A 108 -27.60 14.40 -6.70
CA ALA A 108 -26.66 14.69 -7.78
C ALA A 108 -26.10 16.12 -7.74
N ASN A 109 -26.92 17.11 -7.38
CA ASN A 109 -26.45 18.50 -7.25
C ASN A 109 -25.43 18.66 -6.11
N CYS A 110 -25.67 18.02 -4.97
CA CYS A 110 -24.73 18.01 -3.84
C CYS A 110 -23.46 17.21 -4.16
N ALA A 111 -23.59 16.12 -4.92
CA ALA A 111 -22.45 15.34 -5.38
C ALA A 111 -21.50 16.21 -6.21
N ALA A 112 -22.05 16.93 -7.20
CA ALA A 112 -21.29 17.81 -8.07
C ALA A 112 -20.65 19.01 -7.32
N ALA A 113 -21.31 19.49 -6.26
CA ALA A 113 -20.80 20.61 -5.47
C ALA A 113 -19.74 20.22 -4.43
N THR A 114 -19.60 18.93 -4.10
CA THR A 114 -18.67 18.45 -3.07
C THR A 114 -17.27 18.29 -3.68
N HIS A 115 -16.26 19.00 -3.14
CA HIS A 115 -14.86 18.83 -3.54
C HIS A 115 -14.36 17.41 -3.24
N ASP A 116 -13.39 16.93 -4.03
CA ASP A 116 -12.73 15.62 -3.86
C ASP A 116 -13.71 14.45 -3.65
N ALA A 117 -14.84 14.49 -4.37
CA ALA A 117 -15.89 13.50 -4.29
C ALA A 117 -16.06 12.74 -5.61
N ALA A 118 -16.38 11.45 -5.50
CA ALA A 118 -16.68 10.58 -6.62
C ALA A 118 -18.02 9.88 -6.39
N VAL A 119 -18.86 9.84 -7.43
CA VAL A 119 -20.08 9.04 -7.44
C VAL A 119 -19.69 7.57 -7.56
N VAL A 120 -20.15 6.75 -6.64
CA VAL A 120 -19.92 5.30 -6.66
C VAL A 120 -20.96 4.67 -7.60
N PRO A 121 -20.54 3.99 -8.68
CA PRO A 121 -21.47 3.28 -9.54
C PRO A 121 -22.21 2.21 -8.73
N GLU A 122 -23.54 2.24 -8.75
CA GLU A 122 -24.33 1.15 -8.20
C GLU A 122 -24.28 -0.03 -9.17
N SER A 123 -23.31 -0.92 -8.97
CA SER A 123 -23.32 -2.22 -9.62
C SER A 123 -24.56 -2.98 -9.15
N GLN A 124 -25.48 -3.29 -10.05
CA GLN A 124 -26.58 -4.22 -9.79
C GLN A 124 -25.96 -5.60 -9.58
N ALA A 125 -25.61 -5.91 -8.33
CA ALA A 125 -25.14 -7.23 -7.96
C ALA A 125 -26.37 -8.08 -7.65
N ASP A 126 -26.60 -9.09 -8.50
CA ASP A 126 -27.50 -10.20 -8.26
C ASP A 126 -27.28 -10.80 -6.87
N THR A 127 -28.40 -11.12 -6.24
CA THR A 127 -28.52 -11.81 -4.94
C THR A 127 -27.66 -13.08 -4.87
N PRO A 128 -26.93 -13.31 -3.77
CA PRO A 128 -26.66 -14.66 -3.31
C PRO A 128 -27.30 -14.89 -1.94
N THR A 129 -28.30 -15.75 -1.93
CA THR A 129 -28.73 -16.51 -0.75
C THR A 129 -27.67 -17.54 -0.40
N ALA A 130 -26.96 -17.38 0.72
CA ALA A 130 -26.43 -18.49 1.51
C ALA A 130 -26.01 -18.03 2.91
N ARG A 131 -26.73 -18.52 3.92
CA ARG A 131 -26.35 -18.42 5.33
C ARG A 131 -25.04 -19.19 5.56
N SER A 132 -23.92 -18.48 5.77
CA SER A 132 -22.67 -19.09 6.24
C SER A 132 -22.50 -18.83 7.73
N ARG A 133 -22.51 -19.92 8.50
CA ARG A 133 -22.32 -19.97 9.96
C ARG A 133 -21.01 -19.28 10.36
N ARG A 134 -21.08 -18.50 11.45
CA ARG A 134 -19.94 -17.96 12.22
C ARG A 134 -18.81 -19.00 12.33
N ARG A 135 -17.74 -18.84 11.56
CA ARG A 135 -16.45 -19.48 11.86
C ARG A 135 -15.71 -18.61 12.86
N ARG A 136 -15.36 -19.22 13.98
CA ARG A 136 -14.47 -18.67 15.01
C ARG A 136 -13.18 -18.18 14.35
N SER A 137 -12.78 -16.96 14.67
CA SER A 137 -11.54 -16.34 14.20
C SER A 137 -10.34 -17.21 14.58
N PRO A 138 -9.47 -17.60 13.63
CA PRO A 138 -8.14 -18.09 13.95
C PRO A 138 -7.27 -16.92 14.44
N ALA A 139 -6.38 -17.22 15.39
CA ALA A 139 -5.28 -16.33 15.80
C ALA A 139 -4.49 -15.81 14.58
N PRO A 140 -3.85 -14.63 14.65
CA PRO A 140 -3.20 -14.03 13.50
C PRO A 140 -2.06 -14.92 13.00
N ALA A 141 -2.21 -15.49 11.81
CA ALA A 141 -1.12 -16.12 11.07
C ALA A 141 0.02 -15.11 10.90
N GLY A 142 1.26 -15.54 11.11
CA GLY A 142 2.44 -14.70 10.90
C GLY A 142 2.45 -14.12 9.48
N LEU A 143 2.90 -12.86 9.36
CA LEU A 143 3.05 -12.19 8.06
C LEU A 143 3.95 -13.04 7.14
N GLY A 144 3.54 -13.26 5.89
CA GLY A 144 4.36 -13.95 4.91
C GLY A 144 5.61 -13.16 4.51
N LEU A 145 6.50 -13.80 3.75
CA LEU A 145 7.76 -13.19 3.32
C LEU A 145 7.54 -11.95 2.44
N HIS A 146 6.52 -11.98 1.58
CA HIS A 146 6.19 -10.90 0.65
C HIS A 146 5.62 -9.68 1.39
N GLU A 147 4.67 -9.89 2.31
CA GLU A 147 4.14 -8.82 3.16
C GLU A 147 5.26 -8.15 3.95
N ARG A 148 6.23 -8.93 4.43
CA ARG A 148 7.35 -8.38 5.19
C ARG A 148 8.27 -7.47 4.37
N ILE A 149 8.54 -7.84 3.12
CA ILE A 149 9.34 -6.98 2.21
C ILE A 149 8.56 -5.70 1.91
N ARG A 150 7.25 -5.80 1.65
CA ARG A 150 6.37 -4.66 1.39
C ARG A 150 6.35 -3.68 2.57
N ASP A 151 6.11 -4.18 3.77
CA ASP A 151 6.10 -3.38 5.01
C ASP A 151 7.43 -2.64 5.18
N MET A 152 8.54 -3.33 4.94
CA MET A 152 9.86 -2.73 5.08
C MET A 152 10.14 -1.66 4.03
N LEU A 153 9.74 -1.88 2.78
CA LEU A 153 9.85 -0.87 1.72
C LEU A 153 8.98 0.35 2.03
N SER A 154 7.75 0.14 2.51
CA SER A 154 6.86 1.23 2.94
C SER A 154 7.46 2.03 4.08
N TYR A 155 8.03 1.35 5.08
CA TYR A 155 8.76 2.00 6.16
C TYR A 155 9.94 2.83 5.62
N LEU A 156 10.78 2.26 4.76
CA LEU A 156 11.94 2.99 4.19
C LEU A 156 11.52 4.19 3.34
N ALA A 157 10.39 4.12 2.63
CA ALA A 157 9.83 5.25 1.92
C ALA A 157 9.44 6.40 2.85
N THR A 158 9.08 6.10 4.10
CA THR A 158 8.77 7.11 5.13
C THR A 158 10.00 7.59 5.90
N ALA A 159 10.95 6.70 6.17
CA ALA A 159 12.11 7.00 7.01
C ALA A 159 13.27 7.63 6.24
N LEU A 160 13.38 7.36 4.93
CA LEU A 160 14.44 7.88 4.08
C LEU A 160 13.90 8.92 3.10
N PRO A 161 14.55 10.08 2.95
CA PRO A 161 14.18 11.08 1.95
C PRO A 161 14.27 10.54 0.52
N PRO A 162 13.48 11.08 -0.43
CA PRO A 162 13.54 10.67 -1.85
C PRO A 162 14.92 10.87 -2.50
N SER A 163 15.78 11.72 -1.94
CA SER A 163 17.15 11.94 -2.41
C SER A 163 18.10 10.76 -2.15
N VAL A 164 17.75 9.85 -1.24
CA VAL A 164 18.56 8.66 -0.95
C VAL A 164 18.51 7.71 -2.14
N SER A 165 19.70 7.34 -2.64
CA SER A 165 19.82 6.58 -3.88
C SER A 165 19.13 5.22 -3.81
N PRO A 166 18.69 4.65 -4.95
CA PRO A 166 18.13 3.30 -4.98
C PRO A 166 19.09 2.24 -4.44
N GLN A 167 20.41 2.43 -4.61
CA GLN A 167 21.43 1.53 -4.09
C GLN A 167 21.48 1.58 -2.55
N ALA A 168 21.44 2.78 -1.96
CA ALA A 168 21.35 2.97 -0.51
C ALA A 168 20.05 2.38 0.05
N ARG A 169 18.92 2.51 -0.66
CA ARG A 169 17.64 1.91 -0.26
C ARG A 169 17.65 0.39 -0.27
N LEU A 170 18.27 -0.24 -1.28
CA LEU A 170 18.48 -1.70 -1.31
C LEU A 170 19.34 -2.16 -0.12
N LEU A 171 20.39 -1.41 0.20
CA LEU A 171 21.24 -1.67 1.36
C LEU A 171 20.45 -1.52 2.67
N ALA A 172 19.65 -0.45 2.79
CA ALA A 172 18.82 -0.20 3.96
C ALA A 172 17.79 -1.33 4.16
N LEU A 173 17.14 -1.80 3.08
CA LEU A 173 16.24 -2.95 3.11
C LEU A 173 16.93 -4.19 3.65
N GLN A 174 18.13 -4.50 3.16
CA GLN A 174 18.90 -5.65 3.63
C GLN A 174 19.32 -5.49 5.11
N CYS A 175 19.72 -4.28 5.53
CA CYS A 175 20.08 -4.02 6.92
C CYS A 175 18.86 -4.19 7.84
N ALA A 176 17.72 -3.59 7.49
CA ALA A 176 16.52 -3.65 8.30
C ALA A 176 15.93 -5.07 8.41
N LEU A 177 16.00 -5.86 7.34
CA LEU A 177 15.57 -7.27 7.36
C LEU A 177 16.58 -8.20 8.06
N ARG A 178 17.86 -7.82 8.17
CA ARG A 178 18.90 -8.65 8.82
C ARG A 178 19.27 -8.21 10.23
N ALA A 179 18.72 -7.09 10.70
CA ALA A 179 18.96 -6.58 12.04
C ALA A 179 18.53 -7.58 13.10
N ASP A 180 19.24 -7.60 14.23
CA ASP A 180 18.80 -8.28 15.44
C ASP A 180 17.70 -7.48 16.17
N ARG A 181 17.44 -7.80 17.43
CA ARG A 181 16.44 -7.08 18.25
C ARG A 181 16.95 -5.73 18.80
N TYR A 182 18.26 -5.50 18.71
CA TYR A 182 18.92 -4.28 19.17
C TYR A 182 19.27 -3.36 18.00
N GLY A 183 19.00 -3.77 16.76
CA GLY A 183 19.33 -3.00 15.55
C GLY A 183 20.71 -3.27 15.00
N GLY A 184 21.43 -4.24 15.59
CA GLY A 184 22.74 -4.67 15.12
C GLY A 184 22.61 -5.50 13.85
N VAL A 185 23.38 -5.14 12.83
CA VAL A 185 23.47 -5.84 11.54
C VAL A 185 24.92 -6.20 11.28
N ARG A 186 25.17 -7.43 10.83
CA ARG A 186 26.45 -7.84 10.25
C ARG A 186 26.25 -8.21 8.79
N VAL A 187 26.88 -7.45 7.90
CA VAL A 187 26.84 -7.69 6.45
C VAL A 187 28.18 -8.30 6.03
N PRO A 188 28.22 -9.58 5.63
CA PRO A 188 29.46 -10.22 5.24
C PRO A 188 29.98 -9.71 3.88
N ALA A 189 31.29 -9.77 3.68
CA ALA A 189 31.96 -9.32 2.44
C ALA A 189 31.36 -9.94 1.17
N GLY A 190 31.00 -11.23 1.22
CA GLY A 190 30.38 -11.94 0.11
C GLY A 190 29.03 -11.37 -0.28
N LEU A 191 28.21 -10.96 0.70
CA LEU A 191 26.93 -10.31 0.44
C LEU A 191 27.13 -8.92 -0.17
N LEU A 192 28.12 -8.15 0.30
CA LEU A 192 28.45 -6.85 -0.28
C LEU A 192 28.94 -6.96 -1.73
N ARG A 193 29.77 -7.97 -2.03
CA ARG A 193 30.18 -8.28 -3.41
C ARG A 193 28.97 -8.61 -4.28
N GLY A 194 28.10 -9.50 -3.79
CA GLY A 194 26.85 -9.84 -4.46
C GLY A 194 25.95 -8.62 -4.68
N MET A 195 26.00 -7.63 -3.79
CA MET A 195 25.25 -6.38 -3.93
C MET A 195 25.93 -5.30 -4.79
N HIS A 196 27.11 -5.58 -5.33
CA HIS A 196 27.96 -4.59 -6.02
C HIS A 196 28.29 -3.38 -5.12
N LEU A 197 28.35 -3.63 -3.81
CA LEU A 197 28.71 -2.67 -2.75
C LEU A 197 30.12 -2.91 -2.21
N ALA A 198 30.83 -3.92 -2.73
CA ALA A 198 32.19 -4.19 -2.31
C ALA A 198 33.15 -3.15 -2.89
N GLY A 199 33.92 -2.50 -2.02
CA GLY A 199 34.92 -1.48 -2.37
C GLY A 199 34.45 -0.06 -2.06
N GLY A 200 35.41 0.86 -1.87
CA GLY A 200 35.17 2.23 -1.39
C GLY A 200 34.44 3.17 -2.36
N LYS A 201 33.96 2.69 -3.51
CA LYS A 201 33.26 3.50 -4.53
C LYS A 201 31.75 3.59 -4.31
N SER A 202 31.16 2.75 -3.47
CA SER A 202 29.72 2.85 -3.19
C SER A 202 29.47 3.80 -2.00
N GLY A 203 28.99 5.00 -2.31
CA GLY A 203 28.56 6.01 -1.32
C GLY A 203 27.33 5.61 -0.50
N ALA A 204 26.76 4.42 -0.72
CA ALA A 204 25.50 3.99 -0.14
C ALA A 204 25.52 3.93 1.40
N TRP A 205 26.66 3.56 2.00
CA TRP A 205 26.82 3.58 3.45
C TRP A 205 26.85 5.02 3.99
N GLN A 206 27.61 5.90 3.34
CA GLN A 206 27.74 7.30 3.70
C GLN A 206 26.41 8.05 3.55
N GLU A 207 25.65 7.78 2.48
CA GLU A 207 24.30 8.34 2.28
C GLU A 207 23.38 8.02 3.48
N LEU A 208 23.35 6.77 3.92
CA LEU A 208 22.50 6.35 5.05
C LEU A 208 22.98 6.91 6.39
N GLU A 209 24.28 7.11 6.57
CA GLU A 209 24.84 7.80 7.75
C GLU A 209 24.53 9.29 7.76
N GLN A 210 24.61 9.97 6.62
CA GLN A 210 24.24 11.38 6.49
C GLN A 210 22.77 11.62 6.83
N GLN A 211 21.91 10.64 6.53
CA GLN A 211 20.50 10.67 6.94
C GLN A 211 20.27 10.19 8.38
N LEU A 212 21.33 9.92 9.13
CA LEU A 212 21.27 9.41 10.51
C LEU A 212 20.40 8.16 10.65
N TRP A 213 20.27 7.36 9.59
CA TRP A 213 19.45 6.16 9.60
C TRP A 213 20.20 4.97 10.20
N LEU A 214 21.52 4.92 9.98
CA LEU A 214 22.41 3.94 10.59
C LEU A 214 23.74 4.58 10.98
N ARG A 215 24.53 3.87 11.80
CA ARG A 215 25.99 4.03 11.91
C ARG A 215 26.66 2.77 11.40
N HIS A 216 27.74 2.86 10.65
CA HIS A 216 28.49 1.68 10.22
C HIS A 216 29.97 1.76 10.58
N ALA A 217 30.58 0.58 10.69
CA ALA A 217 32.01 0.42 10.84
C ALA A 217 32.48 -0.75 9.94
N PRO A 218 33.56 -0.56 9.16
CA PRO A 218 34.17 -1.66 8.43
C PRO A 218 34.78 -2.67 9.42
N VAL A 219 34.81 -3.93 9.03
CA VAL A 219 35.38 -5.05 9.80
C VAL A 219 36.61 -5.57 9.06
N PRO A 220 37.70 -5.95 9.74
CA PRO A 220 38.93 -6.42 9.10
C PRO A 220 38.75 -7.56 8.09
N SER A 221 37.71 -8.39 8.26
CA SER A 221 37.36 -9.47 7.34
C SER A 221 36.71 -9.00 6.02
N GLY A 222 36.74 -7.69 5.71
CA GLY A 222 36.08 -7.08 4.54
C GLY A 222 34.55 -7.01 4.64
N GLY A 223 33.98 -7.26 5.83
CA GLY A 223 32.55 -7.12 6.11
C GLY A 223 32.24 -5.78 6.76
N HIS A 224 30.96 -5.50 6.99
CA HIS A 224 30.51 -4.28 7.65
C HIS A 224 29.63 -4.63 8.85
N LYS A 225 29.81 -3.90 9.96
CA LYS A 225 28.86 -3.86 11.07
C LYS A 225 28.09 -2.57 10.95
N ALA A 226 26.78 -2.63 11.17
CA ALA A 226 25.94 -1.45 11.22
C ALA A 226 24.99 -1.51 12.41
N GLN A 227 24.66 -0.34 12.93
CA GLN A 227 23.68 -0.14 13.99
C GLN A 227 22.58 0.76 13.43
N LEU A 228 21.36 0.23 13.36
CA LEU A 228 20.19 1.02 12.99
C LEU A 228 19.87 1.98 14.14
N LEU A 229 19.62 3.24 13.81
CA LEU A 229 19.32 4.29 14.78
C LEU A 229 17.82 4.53 14.95
N ASP A 230 17.01 4.07 13.99
CA ASP A 230 15.57 4.22 14.03
C ASP A 230 14.90 3.11 14.87
N ALA A 231 14.30 3.52 16.00
CA ALA A 231 13.59 2.66 16.93
C ALA A 231 12.37 1.94 16.30
N THR A 232 11.78 2.48 15.24
CA THR A 232 10.64 1.87 14.56
C THR A 232 11.00 0.59 13.81
N VAL A 233 12.27 0.38 13.43
CA VAL A 233 12.76 -0.90 12.89
C VAL A 233 12.91 -1.94 14.00
N LEU A 234 13.25 -1.49 15.21
CA LEU A 234 13.56 -2.34 16.36
C LEU A 234 12.31 -2.92 17.03
N THR A 235 11.18 -2.23 16.90
CA THR A 235 9.89 -2.65 17.47
C THR A 235 9.12 -3.64 16.59
N GLN A 236 9.66 -4.01 15.42
CA GLN A 236 8.95 -4.89 14.49
C GLN A 236 9.05 -6.36 14.91
N ALA A 237 7.88 -6.99 15.09
CA ALA A 237 7.68 -8.24 15.83
C ALA A 237 7.79 -9.59 15.08
N PRO A 238 8.42 -9.78 13.90
CA PRO A 238 8.67 -11.13 13.40
C PRO A 238 9.97 -11.74 13.95
N GLY A 239 9.96 -13.08 14.09
CA GLY A 239 11.14 -13.85 14.46
C GLY A 239 12.30 -13.71 13.47
N ARG A 240 13.53 -13.85 13.97
CA ARG A 240 14.79 -13.71 13.22
C ARG A 240 14.81 -14.48 11.89
N THR A 241 14.29 -15.71 11.88
CA THR A 241 14.29 -16.60 10.71
C THR A 241 13.47 -16.03 9.54
N LEU A 242 12.28 -15.50 9.83
CA LEU A 242 11.39 -14.95 8.81
C LEU A 242 12.01 -13.70 8.17
N ARG A 243 12.62 -12.84 8.98
CA ARG A 243 13.31 -11.65 8.47
C ARG A 243 14.51 -12.02 7.60
N ALA A 244 15.27 -13.04 7.98
CA ALA A 244 16.38 -13.56 7.17
C ALA A 244 15.90 -14.16 5.83
N GLN A 245 14.79 -14.89 5.82
CA GLN A 245 14.17 -15.42 4.60
C GLN A 245 13.65 -14.31 3.69
N ALA A 246 13.00 -13.29 4.25
CA ALA A 246 12.55 -12.11 3.51
C ALA A 246 13.75 -11.35 2.91
N ALA A 247 14.86 -11.23 3.66
CA ALA A 247 16.08 -10.63 3.15
C ALA A 247 16.68 -11.42 1.97
N ASP A 248 16.68 -12.75 2.04
CA ASP A 248 17.15 -13.62 0.95
C ASP A 248 16.25 -13.51 -0.29
N LEU A 249 14.92 -13.53 -0.09
CA LEU A 249 13.96 -13.36 -1.17
C LEU A 249 14.14 -12.00 -1.89
N ALA A 250 14.27 -10.91 -1.13
CA ALA A 250 14.55 -9.59 -1.69
C ALA A 250 15.89 -9.56 -2.45
N LEU A 251 16.92 -10.24 -1.94
CA LEU A 251 18.21 -10.31 -2.61
C LEU A 251 18.11 -11.08 -3.93
N ARG A 252 17.41 -12.21 -3.97
CA ARG A 252 17.20 -12.98 -5.21
C ARG A 252 16.45 -12.18 -6.26
N ALA A 253 15.44 -11.40 -5.86
CA ALA A 253 14.73 -10.52 -6.78
C ALA A 253 15.63 -9.41 -7.35
N ALA A 254 16.43 -8.74 -6.51
CA ALA A 254 17.36 -7.70 -6.98
C ALA A 254 18.47 -8.26 -7.88
N TYR A 255 18.98 -9.46 -7.61
CA TYR A 255 20.18 -10.01 -8.24
C TYR A 255 19.92 -11.28 -9.07
N SER A 256 18.70 -11.42 -9.58
CA SER A 256 18.37 -12.45 -10.57
C SER A 256 19.20 -12.30 -11.86
N PRO A 257 19.31 -13.33 -12.70
CA PRO A 257 19.99 -13.21 -14.00
C PRO A 257 19.50 -12.05 -14.87
N ALA A 258 18.19 -11.75 -14.83
CA ALA A 258 17.58 -10.65 -15.59
C ALA A 258 17.95 -9.26 -15.03
N THR A 259 18.14 -9.15 -13.71
CA THR A 259 18.27 -7.84 -13.04
C THR A 259 19.70 -7.53 -12.56
N ARG A 260 20.57 -8.53 -12.40
CA ARG A 260 21.90 -8.35 -11.77
C ARG A 260 22.82 -7.37 -12.50
N ALA A 261 22.70 -7.25 -13.82
CA ALA A 261 23.49 -6.33 -14.64
C ALA A 261 22.86 -4.93 -14.74
N GLN A 262 21.66 -4.75 -14.17
CA GLN A 262 20.88 -3.53 -14.33
C GLN A 262 21.22 -2.47 -13.26
N PRO A 263 20.94 -1.18 -13.54
CA PRO A 263 21.09 -0.12 -12.56
C PRO A 263 20.33 -0.40 -11.25
N ALA A 264 20.78 0.20 -10.14
CA ALA A 264 20.16 0.02 -8.83
C ALA A 264 18.65 0.37 -8.81
N ALA A 265 18.23 1.36 -9.60
CA ALA A 265 16.82 1.72 -9.77
C ALA A 265 15.97 0.56 -10.31
N VAL A 266 16.46 -0.12 -11.35
CA VAL A 266 15.79 -1.28 -11.96
C VAL A 266 15.73 -2.45 -10.99
N ARG A 267 16.83 -2.71 -10.27
CA ARG A 267 16.88 -3.76 -9.24
C ARG A 267 15.94 -3.49 -8.07
N LEU A 268 15.86 -2.25 -7.59
CA LEU A 268 14.92 -1.87 -6.54
C LEU A 268 13.46 -1.99 -7.01
N THR A 269 13.18 -1.60 -8.25
CA THR A 269 11.87 -1.76 -8.89
C THR A 269 11.47 -3.25 -8.93
N ALA A 270 12.37 -4.13 -9.35
CA ALA A 270 12.11 -5.58 -9.35
C ALA A 270 11.81 -6.13 -7.95
N VAL A 271 12.57 -5.70 -6.94
CA VAL A 271 12.32 -6.07 -5.53
C VAL A 271 10.98 -5.55 -5.05
N ALA A 272 10.58 -4.35 -5.46
CA ALA A 272 9.31 -3.76 -5.07
C ALA A 272 8.13 -4.45 -5.75
N LEU A 273 8.26 -4.91 -7.01
CA LEU A 273 7.19 -5.62 -7.73
C LEU A 273 6.94 -7.04 -7.19
N ALA A 274 7.99 -7.78 -6.83
CA ALA A 274 7.89 -9.18 -6.42
C ALA A 274 6.92 -9.44 -5.24
N PRO A 275 6.85 -8.60 -4.19
CA PRO A 275 5.86 -8.68 -3.11
C PRO A 275 4.40 -8.51 -3.53
N HIS A 276 4.12 -7.86 -4.67
CA HIS A 276 2.75 -7.59 -5.12
C HIS A 276 2.20 -8.68 -6.05
N LEU A 277 3.02 -9.69 -6.39
CA LEU A 277 2.54 -10.93 -6.99
C LEU A 277 2.06 -11.85 -5.87
N ALA A 278 0.77 -12.18 -5.85
CA ALA A 278 0.27 -13.19 -4.93
C ALA A 278 0.86 -14.57 -5.30
N PRO A 279 1.03 -15.49 -4.35
CA PRO A 279 1.53 -16.82 -4.65
C PRO A 279 0.63 -17.53 -5.68
N GLY A 280 1.16 -17.79 -6.87
CA GLY A 280 0.42 -18.42 -7.97
C GLY A 280 -0.20 -17.45 -8.97
N ASP A 281 -0.22 -16.16 -8.68
CA ASP A 281 -0.68 -15.13 -9.62
C ASP A 281 0.47 -14.65 -10.50
N ALA A 282 0.21 -14.61 -11.80
CA ALA A 282 1.15 -14.06 -12.76
C ALA A 282 1.04 -12.53 -12.87
N CYS A 283 -0.02 -11.91 -12.36
CA CYS A 283 -0.31 -10.48 -12.53
C CYS A 283 -0.34 -9.72 -11.20
N GLY A 284 0.05 -8.44 -11.22
CA GLY A 284 -0.04 -7.52 -10.09
C GLY A 284 -0.56 -6.14 -10.51
N SER A 285 -1.09 -5.37 -9.54
CA SER A 285 -1.44 -3.95 -9.68
C SER A 285 -0.97 -3.16 -8.46
N VAL A 286 -0.56 -1.90 -8.67
CA VAL A 286 -0.19 -0.95 -7.61
C VAL A 286 -0.43 0.50 -8.06
N ASP A 287 -0.76 1.37 -7.11
CA ASP A 287 -0.80 2.83 -7.33
C ASP A 287 0.59 3.33 -7.74
N LEU A 288 0.65 4.04 -8.87
CA LEU A 288 1.89 4.46 -9.49
C LEU A 288 2.69 5.41 -8.60
N ALA A 289 2.02 6.38 -7.98
CA ALA A 289 2.66 7.40 -7.16
C ALA A 289 3.18 6.79 -5.84
N ASP A 290 2.40 5.90 -5.21
CA ASP A 290 2.83 5.14 -4.04
C ASP A 290 4.07 4.29 -4.38
N PHE A 291 4.05 3.62 -5.53
CA PHE A 291 5.13 2.74 -5.96
C PHE A 291 6.40 3.51 -6.34
N ALA A 292 6.26 4.65 -7.03
CA ALA A 292 7.37 5.55 -7.32
C ALA A 292 8.06 6.02 -6.03
N ARG A 293 7.29 6.30 -4.96
CA ARG A 293 7.84 6.65 -3.64
C ARG A 293 8.56 5.48 -2.96
N LEU A 294 8.07 4.24 -3.09
CA LEU A 294 8.79 3.05 -2.57
C LEU A 294 10.18 2.91 -3.19
N CYS A 295 10.27 3.15 -4.50
CA CYS A 295 11.50 3.06 -5.26
C CYS A 295 12.37 4.33 -5.19
N ALA A 296 11.87 5.42 -4.60
CA ALA A 296 12.43 6.77 -4.69
C ALA A 296 12.82 7.18 -6.11
N LEU A 297 11.88 6.97 -7.03
CA LEU A 297 11.98 7.39 -8.41
C LEU A 297 10.88 8.41 -8.68
N SER A 298 11.10 9.29 -9.66
CA SER A 298 9.98 9.96 -10.30
C SER A 298 9.18 8.94 -11.10
N GLU A 299 7.93 9.26 -11.45
CA GLU A 299 7.10 8.36 -12.26
C GLU A 299 7.73 8.07 -13.63
N ASP A 300 8.38 9.06 -14.27
CA ASP A 300 9.06 8.84 -15.55
C ASP A 300 10.21 7.84 -15.42
N ARG A 301 11.02 7.98 -14.37
CA ARG A 301 12.14 7.06 -14.09
C ARG A 301 11.66 5.68 -13.68
N LEU A 302 10.49 5.59 -13.04
CA LEU A 302 9.84 4.32 -12.75
C LEU A 302 9.37 3.65 -14.06
N ARG A 303 8.75 4.38 -14.98
CA ARG A 303 8.34 3.83 -16.29
C ARG A 303 9.55 3.32 -17.08
N GLU A 304 10.65 4.07 -17.12
CA GLU A 304 11.92 3.62 -17.72
C GLU A 304 12.46 2.32 -17.08
N ALA A 305 12.38 2.23 -15.75
CA ALA A 305 12.80 1.03 -15.04
C ALA A 305 11.93 -0.18 -15.38
N VAL A 306 10.61 -0.01 -15.48
CA VAL A 306 9.68 -1.09 -15.86
C VAL A 306 9.90 -1.54 -17.30
N MET A 307 10.10 -0.60 -18.25
CA MET A 307 10.47 -0.94 -19.64
C MET A 307 11.78 -1.75 -19.72
N THR A 308 12.76 -1.41 -18.86
CA THR A 308 14.02 -2.17 -18.78
C THR A 308 13.81 -3.57 -18.21
N LEU A 309 12.84 -3.75 -17.30
CA LEU A 309 12.49 -5.08 -16.77
C LEU A 309 11.78 -5.95 -17.81
N GLU A 310 10.98 -5.36 -18.69
CA GLU A 310 10.37 -6.06 -19.82
C GLU A 310 11.43 -6.50 -20.83
N SER A 311 12.35 -5.62 -21.22
CA SER A 311 13.41 -5.95 -22.19
C SER A 311 14.41 -7.00 -21.70
N THR A 312 14.49 -7.21 -20.38
CA THR A 312 15.34 -8.22 -19.74
C THR A 312 14.59 -9.51 -19.40
N SER A 313 13.33 -9.63 -19.83
CA SER A 313 12.44 -10.76 -19.55
C SER A 313 12.20 -11.01 -18.05
N ALA A 314 12.40 -10.00 -17.21
CA ALA A 314 11.98 -10.05 -15.80
C ALA A 314 10.45 -9.90 -15.68
N LEU A 315 9.84 -9.19 -16.63
CA LEU A 315 8.40 -9.05 -16.82
C LEU A 315 8.02 -9.62 -18.19
N SER A 316 6.81 -10.18 -18.31
CA SER A 316 6.25 -10.60 -19.59
C SER A 316 5.44 -9.50 -20.26
N ASP A 317 4.85 -8.60 -19.49
CA ASP A 317 3.97 -7.53 -19.96
C ASP A 317 3.77 -6.49 -18.84
N TRP A 318 3.49 -5.24 -19.20
CA TRP A 318 3.04 -4.22 -18.25
C TRP A 318 2.17 -3.16 -18.95
N SER A 319 1.27 -2.55 -18.18
CA SER A 319 0.42 -1.49 -18.67
C SER A 319 0.13 -0.45 -17.59
N LEU A 320 -0.13 0.78 -18.03
CA LEU A 320 -0.41 1.91 -17.14
C LEU A 320 -1.83 2.39 -17.39
N HIS A 321 -2.67 2.25 -16.37
CA HIS A 321 -4.08 2.62 -16.47
C HIS A 321 -4.27 4.06 -16.02
N LEU A 322 -4.14 5.00 -16.96
CA LEU A 322 -4.10 6.45 -16.70
C LEU A 322 -5.31 6.99 -15.92
N SER A 323 -6.51 6.44 -16.11
CA SER A 323 -7.71 6.90 -15.38
C SER A 323 -7.77 6.41 -13.94
N ALA A 324 -6.95 5.40 -13.58
CA ALA A 324 -6.83 4.88 -12.22
C ALA A 324 -5.48 5.24 -11.57
N GLU A 325 -4.53 5.80 -12.34
CA GLU A 325 -3.13 6.00 -11.94
C GLU A 325 -2.48 4.70 -11.41
N GLU A 326 -2.88 3.55 -11.98
CA GLU A 326 -2.40 2.23 -11.57
C GLU A 326 -1.39 1.65 -12.58
N LEU A 327 -0.32 1.06 -12.04
CA LEU A 327 0.64 0.24 -12.77
C LEU A 327 0.22 -1.22 -12.65
N HIS A 328 -0.06 -1.86 -13.80
CA HIS A 328 -0.30 -3.29 -13.91
C HIS A 328 0.91 -3.97 -14.55
N TRP A 329 1.23 -5.18 -14.12
CA TRP A 329 2.28 -5.97 -14.75
C TRP A 329 2.00 -7.46 -14.66
N ARG A 330 2.69 -8.21 -15.52
CA ARG A 330 2.71 -9.66 -15.54
C ARG A 330 4.15 -10.16 -15.41
N SER A 331 4.37 -11.12 -14.51
CA SER A 331 5.66 -11.79 -14.37
C SER A 331 5.91 -12.71 -15.55
N ALA A 332 7.18 -12.89 -15.93
CA ALA A 332 7.57 -13.89 -16.92
C ALA A 332 7.42 -15.35 -16.39
N ALA A 333 7.25 -15.52 -15.08
CA ALA A 333 7.11 -16.83 -14.45
C ALA A 333 5.67 -17.38 -14.52
N ALA A 334 5.29 -17.94 -15.67
CA ALA A 334 4.35 -19.07 -15.86
C ALA A 334 4.00 -19.30 -17.36
N GLY A 335 4.91 -19.03 -18.29
CA GLY A 335 4.74 -19.43 -19.69
C GLY A 335 5.20 -20.87 -19.92
N ILE A 336 4.39 -21.88 -19.55
CA ILE A 336 4.46 -23.14 -20.29
C ILE A 336 3.87 -22.83 -21.67
N PRO A 337 4.62 -22.94 -22.77
CA PRO A 337 4.05 -22.68 -24.08
C PRO A 337 3.01 -23.77 -24.38
N SER A 338 1.75 -23.38 -24.52
CA SER A 338 0.74 -24.23 -25.14
C SER A 338 1.18 -24.46 -26.58
N ARG A 339 1.74 -25.64 -26.87
CA ARG A 339 1.91 -26.13 -28.24
C ARG A 339 0.53 -26.12 -28.91
N ARG A 340 0.35 -25.25 -29.90
CA ARG A 340 -0.74 -25.41 -30.87
C ARG A 340 -0.30 -26.44 -31.90
N SER A 341 -1.13 -27.47 -32.03
CA SER A 341 -1.16 -28.44 -33.12
C SER A 341 -1.54 -27.75 -34.42
#